data_AF-A0A7M3MAP6-F1
#
_entry.id   AF-A0A7M3MAP6-F1
#
_cell.length_a   1.000
_cell.length_b   1.000
_cell.length_c   1.000
_cell.angle_alpha   90.00
_cell.angle_beta   90.00
_cell.angle_gamma   90.00
#
_symmetry.space_group_name_H-M   'P 1'
#
loop_
_entity.id
_entity.type
_entity.pdbx_description
1 polymer ?
#
loop_
_entity_poly.entity_id
_entity_poly.type
_entity_poly.pdbx_seq_one_letter_code
_entity_poly.pdbx_strand_id
1 'polypeptide(L)'
;MPLFVLIRDLLIVVVGAWYFEWHLDFRLPDENNLLLFFVAIPIIWATMMQMWTSISYREQKTRLMYWACHVLGMLLLACSVFLISAVLNTISTSLDATGNILFHGVGWSAILGIVFYDVVDVGRRND
;
A
#
# COMPACT_ATOMS: atom_id res chain seq x y z
N MET A 1 -13.01 2.72 19.88
CA MET A 1 -11.58 2.91 19.54
C MET A 1 -11.29 2.68 18.05
N PRO A 2 -11.71 1.56 17.41
CA PRO A 2 -11.39 1.28 16.00
C PRO A 2 -11.86 2.36 15.01
N LEU A 3 -13.06 2.92 15.21
CA LEU A 3 -13.60 3.97 14.34
C LEU A 3 -12.76 5.27 14.39
N PHE A 4 -12.27 5.64 15.58
CA PHE A 4 -11.41 6.82 15.73
C PHE A 4 -10.08 6.63 14.99
N VAL A 5 -9.46 5.45 15.13
CA VAL A 5 -8.21 5.09 14.45
C VAL A 5 -8.39 5.12 12.94
N LEU A 6 -9.46 4.49 12.43
CA LEU A 6 -9.79 4.53 11.00
C LEU A 6 -9.95 5.97 10.49
N ILE A 7 -10.70 6.83 11.21
CA ILE A 7 -10.89 8.23 10.80
C ILE A 7 -9.56 9.00 10.80
N ARG A 8 -8.76 8.86 11.87
CA ARG A 8 -7.43 9.48 11.97
C ARG A 8 -6.56 9.09 10.79
N ASP A 9 -6.50 7.80 10.49
CA ASP A 9 -5.63 7.26 9.44
C ASP A 9 -6.11 7.68 8.06
N LEU A 10 -7.42 7.63 7.80
CA LEU A 10 -7.98 8.15 6.55
C LEU A 10 -7.69 9.64 6.38
N LEU A 11 -7.77 10.45 7.45
CA LEU A 11 -7.40 11.88 7.38
C LEU A 11 -5.92 12.07 7.05
N ILE A 12 -5.02 11.30 7.70
CA ILE A 12 -3.59 11.34 7.41
C ILE A 12 -3.33 10.94 5.95
N VAL A 13 -4.01 9.91 5.46
CA VAL A 13 -3.86 9.44 4.07
C VAL A 13 -4.39 10.46 3.08
N VAL A 14 -5.58 11.01 3.29
CA VAL A 14 -6.17 11.99 2.36
C VAL A 14 -5.34 13.27 2.32
N VAL A 15 -4.97 13.81 3.49
CA VAL A 15 -4.16 15.04 3.56
C VAL A 15 -2.74 14.80 3.04
N GLY A 16 -2.14 13.66 3.41
CA GLY A 16 -0.80 13.27 2.95
C GLY A 16 -0.78 13.08 1.44
N ALA A 17 -1.65 12.22 0.89
CA ALA A 17 -1.76 12.01 -0.55
C ALA A 17 -2.01 13.35 -1.26
N TRP A 18 -2.94 14.18 -0.77
CA TRP A 18 -3.17 15.48 -1.37
C TRP A 18 -1.92 16.38 -1.39
N TYR A 19 -1.17 16.42 -0.30
CA TYR A 19 0.05 17.21 -0.22
C TYR A 19 1.15 16.68 -1.15
N PHE A 20 1.36 15.37 -1.20
CA PHE A 20 2.40 14.77 -2.04
C PHE A 20 2.08 14.86 -3.54
N GLU A 21 0.82 14.66 -3.91
CA GLU A 21 0.37 14.67 -5.31
C GLU A 21 0.32 16.10 -5.88
N TRP A 22 -0.19 17.08 -5.13
CA TRP A 22 -0.44 18.43 -5.67
C TRP A 22 0.54 19.51 -5.19
N HIS A 23 1.28 19.29 -4.10
CA HIS A 23 2.25 20.28 -3.57
C HIS A 23 3.71 19.87 -3.77
N LEU A 24 4.02 18.58 -3.71
CA LEU A 24 5.39 18.07 -3.92
C LEU A 24 5.63 17.53 -5.33
N ASP A 25 4.59 17.50 -6.18
CA ASP A 25 4.62 17.00 -7.57
C ASP A 25 5.34 15.63 -7.65
N PHE A 26 4.95 14.72 -6.77
CA PHE A 26 5.56 13.39 -6.67
C PHE A 26 5.23 12.60 -7.94
N ARG A 27 6.20 12.45 -8.84
CA ARG A 27 6.05 11.68 -10.08
C ARG A 27 6.96 10.46 -10.06
N LEU A 28 6.69 9.52 -10.97
CA LEU A 28 7.65 8.48 -11.29
C LEU A 28 9.02 9.13 -11.58
N PRO A 29 10.10 8.73 -10.90
CA PRO A 29 11.41 9.35 -11.12
C PRO A 29 11.88 9.19 -12.57
N ASP A 30 12.26 10.29 -13.23
CA ASP A 30 12.84 10.28 -14.58
C ASP A 30 14.25 9.69 -14.60
N GLU A 31 14.97 9.76 -13.48
CA GLU A 31 16.25 9.11 -13.28
C GLU A 31 16.07 7.72 -12.67
N ASN A 32 17.03 6.82 -12.91
CA ASN A 32 17.13 5.51 -12.24
C ASN A 32 17.42 5.68 -10.74
N ASN A 33 16.46 6.22 -9.99
CA ASN A 33 16.53 6.35 -8.55
C ASN A 33 16.13 5.02 -7.90
N LEU A 34 16.98 4.02 -8.16
CA LEU A 34 16.86 2.65 -7.65
C LEU A 34 16.68 2.64 -6.12
N LEU A 35 17.26 3.64 -5.43
CA LEU A 35 17.13 3.85 -3.99
C LEU A 35 15.67 3.97 -3.52
N LEU A 36 14.81 4.67 -4.28
CA LEU A 36 13.39 4.77 -3.95
C LEU A 36 12.72 3.39 -3.98
N PHE A 37 13.08 2.56 -4.96
CA PHE A 37 12.56 1.20 -5.09
C PHE A 37 13.10 0.25 -4.02
N PHE A 38 14.37 0.40 -3.61
CA PHE A 38 14.96 -0.36 -2.51
C PHE A 38 14.28 -0.09 -1.17
N VAL A 39 13.62 1.06 -0.99
CA VAL A 39 12.85 1.37 0.22
C VAL A 39 11.37 1.00 0.05
N ALA A 40 10.77 1.30 -1.10
CA ALA A 40 9.35 1.05 -1.35
C ALA A 40 8.99 -0.44 -1.37
N ILE A 41 9.80 -1.28 -2.03
CA ILE A 41 9.52 -2.73 -2.15
C ILE A 41 9.48 -3.40 -0.76
N PRO A 42 10.48 -3.21 0.14
CA PRO A 42 10.40 -3.75 1.49
C PRO A 42 9.18 -3.29 2.30
N ILE A 43 8.77 -2.02 2.16
CA ILE A 43 7.59 -1.50 2.88
C ILE A 43 6.31 -2.22 2.42
N ILE A 44 6.13 -2.36 1.10
CA ILE A 44 4.98 -3.07 0.53
C ILE A 44 5.00 -4.54 0.96
N TRP A 45 6.17 -5.16 0.92
CA TRP A 45 6.33 -6.56 1.30
C TRP A 45 6.06 -6.79 2.79
N ALA A 46 6.55 -5.91 3.67
CA ALA A 46 6.26 -5.95 5.10
C ALA A 46 4.76 -5.79 5.37
N THR A 47 4.10 -4.86 4.69
CA THR A 47 2.65 -4.64 4.81
C THR A 47 1.88 -5.88 4.35
N MET A 48 2.23 -6.45 3.19
CA MET A 48 1.61 -7.67 2.69
C MET A 48 1.78 -8.85 3.65
N MET A 49 2.99 -9.02 4.21
CA MET A 49 3.27 -10.06 5.20
C MET A 49 2.41 -9.89 6.46
N GLN A 50 2.30 -8.67 6.99
CA GLN A 50 1.40 -8.37 8.11
C GLN A 50 -0.04 -8.79 7.82
N MET A 51 -0.55 -8.49 6.63
CA MET A 51 -1.90 -8.87 6.23
C MET A 51 -2.09 -10.39 6.14
N TRP A 52 -1.15 -11.10 5.50
CA TRP A 52 -1.20 -12.57 5.43
C TRP A 52 -1.10 -13.22 6.81
N THR A 53 -0.23 -12.73 7.67
CA THR A 53 -0.12 -13.18 9.06
C THR A 53 -1.46 -13.03 9.79
N SER A 54 -2.10 -11.87 9.68
CA SER A 54 -3.42 -11.67 10.30
C SER A 54 -4.50 -12.58 9.74
N ILE A 55 -4.49 -12.89 8.43
CA ILE A 55 -5.41 -13.85 7.82
C ILE A 55 -5.17 -15.26 8.37
N SER A 56 -3.91 -15.70 8.42
CA SER A 56 -3.52 -17.02 8.91
C SER A 56 -3.93 -17.25 10.37
N TYR A 57 -3.82 -16.22 11.20
CA TYR A 57 -4.27 -16.25 12.60
C TYR A 57 -5.75 -15.90 12.81
N ARG A 58 -6.50 -15.60 11.73
CA ARG A 58 -7.91 -15.20 11.76
C ARG A 58 -8.20 -14.04 12.70
N GLU A 59 -7.33 -13.03 12.67
CA GLU A 59 -7.42 -11.86 13.57
C GLU A 59 -8.56 -10.90 13.20
N GLN A 60 -9.21 -11.11 12.05
CA GLN A 60 -10.32 -10.28 11.59
C GLN A 60 -11.63 -10.67 12.28
N LYS A 61 -12.26 -9.72 12.99
CA LYS A 61 -13.51 -9.95 13.73
C LYS A 61 -14.75 -10.21 12.86
N THR A 62 -14.71 -9.80 11.59
CA THR A 62 -15.85 -9.94 10.67
C THR A 62 -15.43 -10.57 9.36
N ARG A 63 -16.37 -11.24 8.69
CA ARG A 63 -16.16 -11.79 7.34
C ARG A 63 -15.78 -10.72 6.32
N LEU A 64 -16.34 -9.51 6.46
CA LEU A 64 -16.00 -8.38 5.60
C LEU A 64 -14.54 -8.00 5.77
N MET A 65 -14.06 -7.88 7.02
CA MET A 65 -12.65 -7.60 7.29
C MET A 65 -11.74 -8.72 6.78
N TYR A 66 -12.15 -9.98 6.91
CA TYR A 66 -11.40 -11.12 6.36
C TYR A 66 -11.22 -11.00 4.83
N TRP A 67 -12.31 -10.77 4.10
CA TRP A 67 -12.26 -10.61 2.65
C TRP A 67 -11.47 -9.37 2.22
N ALA A 68 -11.68 -8.24 2.89
CA ALA A 68 -10.93 -7.02 2.62
C ALA A 68 -9.42 -7.23 2.84
N CYS A 69 -9.03 -7.93 3.91
CA CYS A 69 -7.64 -8.29 4.17
C CYS A 69 -7.08 -9.17 3.05
N HIS A 70 -7.83 -10.16 2.59
CA HIS A 70 -7.39 -11.07 1.54
C HIS A 70 -7.23 -10.35 0.19
N VAL A 71 -8.20 -9.52 -0.20
CA VAL A 71 -8.16 -8.75 -1.46
C VAL A 71 -6.99 -7.76 -1.45
N LEU A 72 -6.80 -7.03 -0.36
CA LEU A 72 -5.69 -6.09 -0.23
C LEU A 72 -4.33 -6.81 -0.23
N GLY A 73 -4.19 -7.96 0.44
CA GLY A 73 -2.97 -8.76 0.39
C GLY A 73 -2.61 -9.21 -1.03
N MET A 74 -3.61 -9.65 -1.80
CA MET A 74 -3.42 -10.02 -3.22
C MET A 74 -3.09 -8.81 -4.10
N LEU A 75 -3.70 -7.65 -3.83
CA LEU A 75 -3.38 -6.40 -4.53
C LEU A 75 -1.92 -5.98 -4.28
N LEU A 76 -1.46 -6.01 -3.02
CA LEU A 76 -0.07 -5.69 -2.67
C LEU A 76 0.94 -6.66 -3.29
N LEU A 77 0.58 -7.93 -3.43
CA LEU A 77 1.39 -8.91 -4.16
C LEU A 77 1.53 -8.50 -5.64
N ALA A 78 0.42 -8.14 -6.29
CA ALA A 78 0.45 -7.67 -7.68
C ALA A 78 1.27 -6.38 -7.83
N CYS A 79 1.12 -5.43 -6.90
CA CYS A 79 1.91 -4.20 -6.84
C CYS A 79 3.41 -4.48 -6.70
N SER A 80 3.80 -5.45 -5.86
CA SER A 80 5.20 -5.84 -5.66
C SER A 80 5.82 -6.41 -6.93
N VAL A 81 5.09 -7.31 -7.62
CA VAL A 81 5.53 -7.89 -8.89
C VAL A 81 5.67 -6.80 -9.97
N PHE A 82 4.73 -5.85 -10.02
CA PHE A 82 4.80 -4.72 -10.93
C PHE A 82 6.04 -3.85 -10.68
N LEU A 83 6.32 -3.46 -9.44
CA LEU A 83 7.50 -2.64 -9.11
C LEU A 83 8.81 -3.35 -9.46
N ILE A 84 8.93 -4.63 -9.12
CA ILE A 84 10.11 -5.44 -9.46
C ILE A 84 10.28 -5.48 -10.99
N SER A 85 9.18 -5.67 -11.73
CA SER A 85 9.20 -5.73 -13.19
C SER A 85 9.53 -4.38 -13.83
N ALA A 86 9.01 -3.28 -13.30
CA ALA A 86 9.32 -1.92 -13.74
C ALA A 86 10.81 -1.59 -13.55
N VAL A 87 11.40 -2.04 -12.43
CA VAL A 87 12.81 -1.80 -12.09
C VAL A 87 13.77 -2.71 -12.86
N LEU A 88 13.46 -4.01 -12.96
CA LEU A 88 14.40 -5.00 -13.54
C LEU A 88 14.35 -5.07 -15.07
N ASN A 89 13.22 -4.76 -15.71
CA ASN A 89 13.02 -4.98 -17.14
C ASN A 89 12.95 -3.70 -17.98
N THR A 90 13.32 -2.52 -17.46
CA THR A 90 13.35 -1.26 -18.23
C THR A 90 12.02 -0.95 -18.95
N ILE A 91 10.89 -1.38 -18.37
CA ILE A 91 9.55 -1.08 -18.94
C ILE A 91 9.22 0.42 -18.76
N SER A 92 10.06 1.17 -18.02
CA SER A 92 9.92 2.62 -17.82
C SER A 92 9.75 3.38 -19.14
N THR A 93 10.48 2.99 -20.20
CA THR A 93 10.37 3.64 -21.53
C THR A 93 9.05 3.32 -22.26
N SER A 94 8.35 2.25 -21.87
CA SER A 94 7.08 1.83 -22.48
C SER A 94 5.85 2.29 -21.70
N LEU A 95 6.06 3.00 -20.58
CA LEU A 95 5.04 3.26 -19.55
C LEU A 95 4.81 4.77 -19.31
N ASP A 96 5.00 5.58 -20.34
CA ASP A 96 5.00 7.07 -20.32
C ASP A 96 3.92 7.69 -19.41
N ALA A 97 2.63 7.58 -19.74
CA ALA A 97 1.53 8.08 -18.89
C ALA A 97 0.92 7.00 -17.99
N THR A 98 0.78 5.77 -18.50
CA THR A 98 0.12 4.67 -17.78
C THR A 98 0.96 4.17 -16.61
N GLY A 99 2.29 4.21 -16.71
CA GLY A 99 3.19 3.82 -15.63
C GLY A 99 3.13 4.75 -14.44
N ASN A 100 3.01 6.05 -14.68
CA ASN A 100 2.85 7.00 -13.59
C ASN A 100 1.55 6.70 -12.82
N ILE A 101 0.42 6.51 -13.52
CA ILE A 101 -0.86 6.14 -12.89
C ILE A 101 -0.74 4.84 -12.08
N LEU A 102 -0.10 3.81 -12.64
CA LEU A 102 0.10 2.54 -11.94
C LEU A 102 1.02 2.70 -10.73
N PHE A 103 2.04 3.54 -10.82
CA PHE A 103 2.96 3.84 -9.71
C PHE A 103 2.23 4.52 -8.54
N HIS A 104 1.39 5.53 -8.82
CA HIS A 104 0.52 6.13 -7.81
C HIS A 104 -0.44 5.10 -7.22
N GLY A 105 -1.05 4.27 -8.07
CA GLY A 105 -1.94 3.18 -7.65
C GLY A 105 -1.27 2.19 -6.70
N VAL A 106 -0.01 1.84 -6.95
CA VAL A 106 0.80 1.00 -6.05
C VAL A 106 1.01 1.70 -4.71
N GLY A 107 1.41 2.98 -4.73
CA GLY A 107 1.60 3.76 -3.50
C GLY A 107 0.34 3.84 -2.65
N TRP A 108 -0.80 4.17 -3.26
CA TRP A 108 -2.08 4.27 -2.56
C TRP A 108 -2.54 2.91 -2.01
N SER A 109 -2.31 1.82 -2.75
CA SER A 109 -2.65 0.47 -2.30
C SER A 109 -1.84 0.08 -1.05
N ALA A 110 -0.54 0.41 -1.04
CA ALA A 110 0.35 0.18 0.11
C ALA A 110 -0.13 0.93 1.35
N ILE A 111 -0.39 2.23 1.19
CA ILE A 111 -0.88 3.09 2.28
C ILE A 111 -2.23 2.58 2.81
N LEU A 112 -3.16 2.23 1.92
CA LEU A 112 -4.45 1.66 2.30
C LEU A 112 -4.29 0.34 3.06
N GLY A 113 -3.34 -0.51 2.66
CA GLY A 113 -3.00 -1.74 3.37
C GLY A 113 -2.53 -1.48 4.80
N ILE A 114 -1.67 -0.48 5.01
CA ILE A 114 -1.17 -0.08 6.34
C ILE A 114 -2.33 0.40 7.22
N VAL A 115 -3.18 1.30 6.71
CA VAL A 115 -4.36 1.80 7.44
C VAL A 115 -5.29 0.65 7.82
N PHE A 116 -5.57 -0.23 6.87
CA PHE A 116 -6.44 -1.37 7.11
C PHE A 116 -5.88 -2.31 8.18
N TYR A 117 -4.57 -2.57 8.14
CA TYR A 117 -3.91 -3.39 9.15
C TYR A 117 -3.98 -2.76 10.55
N ASP A 118 -3.81 -1.45 10.69
CA ASP A 118 -3.93 -0.78 12.00
C ASP A 118 -5.33 -0.95 12.61
N VAL A 119 -6.37 -0.90 11.77
CA VAL A 119 -7.75 -1.18 12.20
C VAL A 119 -7.91 -2.63 12.65
N VAL A 120 -7.27 -3.60 11.98
CA VAL A 120 -7.26 -5.00 12.40
C VAL A 120 -6.54 -5.17 13.74
N ASP A 121 -5.36 -4.56 13.94
CA ASP A 121 -4.60 -4.67 15.20
C ASP A 121 -5.35 -4.05 16.38
N VAL A 122 -5.94 -2.87 16.19
CA VAL A 122 -6.76 -2.23 17.22
C VAL A 122 -8.01 -3.05 17.51
N GLY A 123 -8.58 -3.71 16.51
CA GLY A 123 -9.63 -4.70 16.70
C GLY A 123 -9.20 -5.78 17.71
N ARG A 124 -8.06 -6.42 17.46
CA ARG A 124 -7.51 -7.51 18.29
C ARG A 124 -7.35 -7.14 19.76
N ARG A 125 -6.91 -5.91 20.08
CA ARG A 125 -6.67 -5.48 21.48
C ARG A 125 -7.93 -5.25 22.32
N ASN A 126 -9.09 -5.19 21.68
CA ASN A 126 -10.37 -4.94 22.35
C ASN A 126 -11.18 -6.23 22.64
N ASP A 127 -10.58 -7.41 22.44
CA ASP A 127 -11.07 -8.71 22.95
C ASP A 127 -10.23 -9.15 24.16
#